data_AF-A0A1Y0KMF9-F1
#
_entry.id   AF-A0A1Y0KMF9-F1
#
_cell.length_a   1.000
_cell.length_b   1.000
_cell.length_c   1.000
_cell.angle_alpha   90.00
_cell.angle_beta   90.00
_cell.angle_gamma   90.00
#
_symmetry.space_group_name_H-M   'P 1'
#
loop_
_entity.id
_entity.type
_entity.pdbx_description
1 polymer ?
#
loop_
_entity_poly.entity_id
_entity_poly.type
_entity_poly.pdbx_seq_one_letter_code
_entity_poly.pdbx_strand_id
1 'polypeptide(L)'
;MLKRSTLIFLLSGAALLTNAVIAAQGSDPLNNCISKRQDLKDKTEQVRTLGDTARLSDTQQELDKIEQHCAKLGSNSAHGAQVSQAQSNVRDSEKHLIAALGAGNADSISANQKRLSKARKTLEQVETQARSS
;
A
#
# COMPACT_ATOMS: atom_id res chain seq x y z
N MET A 1 40.03 52.29 -30.51
CA MET A 1 40.34 50.84 -30.62
C MET A 1 39.33 50.18 -31.55
N LEU A 2 39.81 49.33 -32.45
CA LEU A 2 39.09 48.27 -33.23
C LEU A 2 38.09 47.50 -32.33
N LYS A 3 37.02 46.82 -32.77
CA LYS A 3 36.69 46.05 -34.00
C LYS A 3 35.18 45.71 -33.88
N ARG A 4 34.33 45.95 -34.89
CA ARG A 4 33.79 44.98 -35.88
C ARG A 4 33.20 43.67 -35.33
N SER A 5 31.96 43.45 -35.77
CA SER A 5 31.38 42.20 -36.29
C SER A 5 30.46 41.36 -35.40
N THR A 6 29.17 41.43 -35.76
CA THR A 6 28.32 40.34 -36.27
C THR A 6 28.37 38.98 -35.58
N LEU A 7 27.20 38.49 -35.17
CA LEU A 7 26.70 37.10 -35.33
C LEU A 7 25.34 36.99 -34.60
N ILE A 8 24.23 37.32 -35.26
CA ILE A 8 23.22 36.35 -35.74
C ILE A 8 23.44 34.93 -35.17
N PHE A 9 22.64 34.59 -34.17
CA PHE A 9 22.41 33.20 -33.76
C PHE A 9 20.94 32.85 -34.07
N LEU A 10 20.74 32.38 -35.29
CA LEU A 10 19.61 31.54 -35.67
C LEU A 10 20.02 30.11 -35.35
N LEU A 11 19.36 29.42 -34.42
CA LEU A 11 19.35 27.95 -34.39
C LEU A 11 18.12 27.41 -33.64
N SER A 12 17.12 27.01 -34.43
CA SER A 12 16.38 25.74 -34.33
C SER A 12 15.98 25.26 -32.92
N GLY A 13 14.81 25.69 -32.44
CA GLY A 13 14.08 24.99 -31.38
C GLY A 13 13.33 23.79 -31.96
N ALA A 14 14.00 22.65 -32.07
CA ALA A 14 13.40 21.39 -32.49
C ALA A 14 12.29 20.99 -31.49
N ALA A 15 11.08 20.83 -32.02
CA ALA A 15 9.94 20.26 -31.32
C ALA A 15 10.24 18.81 -30.96
N LEU A 16 10.62 18.56 -29.70
CA LEU A 16 10.55 17.23 -29.12
C LEU A 16 9.11 17.00 -28.64
N LEU A 17 8.24 16.60 -29.57
CA LEU A 17 7.05 15.83 -29.23
C LEU A 17 7.51 14.42 -28.86
N THR A 18 8.05 14.26 -27.65
CA THR A 18 8.15 12.93 -27.05
C THR A 18 6.73 12.50 -26.68
N ASN A 19 6.09 11.79 -27.61
CA ASN A 19 5.00 10.90 -27.26
C ASN A 19 5.57 9.90 -26.25
N ALA A 20 5.38 10.18 -24.96
CA ALA A 20 5.41 9.16 -23.93
C ALA A 20 4.25 8.22 -24.24
N VAL A 21 4.52 7.23 -25.08
CA VAL A 21 3.77 5.98 -25.07
C VAL A 21 4.03 5.41 -23.69
N ILE A 22 3.16 5.77 -22.75
CA ILE A 22 3.05 5.05 -21.50
C ILE A 22 2.53 3.69 -21.94
N ALA A 23 3.46 2.76 -22.16
CA ALA A 23 3.15 1.35 -22.16
C ALA A 23 2.34 1.12 -20.90
N ALA A 24 1.04 0.88 -21.08
CA ALA A 24 0.21 0.28 -20.06
C ALA A 24 0.83 -1.10 -19.82
N GLN A 25 1.84 -1.14 -18.96
CA GLN A 25 2.33 -2.37 -18.37
C GLN A 25 1.08 -2.96 -17.74
N GLY A 26 0.58 -4.04 -18.35
CA GLY A 26 -0.52 -4.84 -17.82
C GLY A 26 -0.09 -5.35 -16.46
N SER A 27 -0.25 -4.51 -15.45
CA SER A 27 -0.06 -4.85 -14.07
C SER A 27 -1.24 -5.75 -13.74
N ASP A 28 -0.95 -7.02 -13.51
CA ASP A 28 -1.90 -7.98 -12.98
C ASP A 28 -2.76 -7.28 -11.90
N PRO A 29 -4.11 -7.25 -12.07
CA PRO A 29 -5.02 -6.61 -11.12
C PRO A 29 -4.76 -7.04 -9.67
N LEU A 30 -4.36 -8.29 -9.46
CA LEU A 30 -4.00 -8.80 -8.14
C LEU A 30 -2.75 -8.09 -7.60
N ASN A 31 -1.72 -7.92 -8.43
CA ASN A 31 -0.48 -7.24 -8.08
C ASN A 31 -0.70 -5.75 -7.75
N ASN A 32 -1.56 -5.05 -8.49
CA ASN A 32 -1.95 -3.66 -8.18
C ASN A 32 -2.67 -3.58 -6.83
N CYS A 33 -3.60 -4.51 -6.58
CA CYS A 33 -4.31 -4.58 -5.30
C CYS A 33 -3.36 -4.80 -4.12
N ILE A 34 -2.38 -5.68 -4.29
CA ILE A 34 -1.34 -5.93 -3.30
C ILE A 34 -0.52 -4.68 -3.02
N SER A 35 -0.08 -3.95 -4.05
CA SER A 35 0.69 -2.70 -3.87
C SER A 35 -0.12 -1.66 -3.09
N LYS A 36 -1.36 -1.38 -3.51
CA LYS A 36 -2.22 -0.41 -2.82
C LYS A 36 -2.47 -0.78 -1.36
N ARG A 37 -2.60 -2.06 -1.07
CA ARG A 37 -2.77 -2.56 0.31
C ARG A 37 -1.50 -2.34 1.13
N GLN A 38 -0.32 -2.52 0.54
CA GLN A 38 0.93 -2.25 1.23
C GLN A 38 1.06 -0.77 1.60
N ASP A 39 0.70 0.14 0.69
CA ASP A 39 0.68 1.59 0.97
C ASP A 39 -0.25 1.92 2.15
N LEU A 40 -1.43 1.29 2.21
CA LEU A 40 -2.37 1.47 3.32
C LEU A 40 -1.86 0.89 4.63
N LYS A 41 -1.14 -0.24 4.61
CA LYS A 41 -0.48 -0.78 5.82
C LYS A 41 0.56 0.19 6.37
N ASP A 42 1.37 0.79 5.50
CA ASP A 42 2.39 1.76 5.88
C ASP A 42 1.75 3.04 6.44
N LYS A 43 0.66 3.50 5.81
CA LYS A 43 -0.13 4.61 6.33
C LYS A 43 -0.75 4.29 7.70
N THR A 44 -1.26 3.08 7.88
CA THR A 44 -1.80 2.63 9.17
C THR A 44 -0.72 2.67 10.26
N GLU A 45 0.51 2.29 9.92
CA GLU A 45 1.65 2.33 10.85
C GLU A 45 2.05 3.77 11.24
N GLN A 46 2.05 4.69 10.28
CA GLN A 46 2.24 6.12 10.57
C GLN A 46 1.16 6.65 11.49
N VAL A 47 -0.11 6.45 11.13
CA VAL A 47 -1.25 6.98 11.90
C VAL A 47 -1.29 6.39 13.31
N ARG A 48 -0.95 5.10 13.45
CA ARG A 48 -0.79 4.43 14.75
C ARG A 48 0.26 5.12 15.63
N THR A 49 1.41 5.47 15.07
CA THR A 49 2.50 6.11 15.82
C THR A 49 2.10 7.48 16.34
N LEU A 50 1.16 8.15 15.65
CA LEU A 50 0.58 9.43 16.08
C LEU A 50 -0.52 9.28 17.14
N GLY A 51 -1.01 8.06 17.41
CA GLY A 51 -2.08 7.82 18.37
C GLY A 51 -3.47 8.32 17.95
N ASP A 52 -3.64 8.68 16.67
CA ASP A 52 -4.88 9.21 16.11
C ASP A 52 -5.85 8.07 15.81
N THR A 53 -6.71 7.74 16.79
CA THR A 53 -7.65 6.61 16.71
C THR A 53 -8.71 6.79 15.63
N ALA A 54 -9.14 8.02 15.37
CA ALA A 54 -10.13 8.32 14.33
C ALA A 54 -9.54 8.05 12.94
N ARG A 55 -8.37 8.63 12.67
CA ARG A 55 -7.69 8.42 11.39
C ARG A 55 -7.21 6.98 11.23
N LEU A 56 -6.90 6.30 12.33
CA LEU A 56 -6.56 4.88 12.32
C LEU A 56 -7.76 4.04 11.88
N SER A 57 -8.95 4.33 12.42
CA SER A 57 -10.21 3.70 12.01
C SER A 57 -10.50 3.91 10.52
N ASP A 58 -10.39 5.15 10.04
CA ASP A 58 -10.64 5.46 8.63
C ASP A 58 -9.67 4.73 7.69
N THR A 59 -8.38 4.72 8.04
CA THR A 59 -7.35 4.04 7.24
C THR A 59 -7.57 2.52 7.21
N GLN A 60 -7.99 1.93 8.33
CA GLN A 60 -8.34 0.50 8.41
C GLN A 60 -9.59 0.17 7.60
N GLN A 61 -10.60 1.05 7.61
CA GLN A 61 -11.79 0.85 6.76
C GLN A 61 -11.42 0.88 5.26
N GLU A 62 -10.47 1.73 4.87
CA GLU A 62 -9.92 1.75 3.52
C GLU A 62 -9.17 0.44 3.21
N LEU A 63 -8.35 -0.03 4.16
CA LEU A 63 -7.62 -1.29 4.05
C LEU A 63 -8.57 -2.48 3.88
N ASP A 64 -9.63 -2.57 4.70
CA ASP A 64 -10.67 -3.60 4.62
C ASP A 64 -11.30 -3.70 3.23
N LYS A 65 -11.59 -2.55 2.61
CA LYS A 65 -12.17 -2.49 1.26
C LYS A 65 -11.20 -3.05 0.22
N ILE A 66 -9.93 -2.67 0.31
CA ILE A 66 -8.89 -3.18 -0.60
C ILE A 66 -8.64 -4.67 -0.35
N GLU A 67 -8.59 -5.13 0.90
CA GLU A 67 -8.42 -6.56 1.22
C GLU A 67 -9.53 -7.41 0.61
N GLN A 68 -10.79 -7.00 0.75
CA GLN A 68 -11.92 -7.69 0.13
C GLN A 68 -11.82 -7.72 -1.40
N HIS A 69 -11.31 -6.65 -1.99
CA HIS A 69 -11.07 -6.61 -3.43
C HIS A 69 -9.94 -7.58 -3.83
N CYS A 70 -8.81 -7.57 -3.12
CA CYS A 70 -7.68 -8.46 -3.38
C CYS A 70 -8.06 -9.93 -3.18
N ALA A 71 -8.89 -10.23 -2.17
CA ALA A 71 -9.38 -11.57 -1.90
C ALA A 71 -10.19 -12.11 -3.08
N LYS A 72 -11.08 -11.30 -3.64
CA LYS A 72 -11.88 -11.68 -4.82
C LYS A 72 -11.00 -11.97 -6.03
N LEU A 73 -9.95 -11.18 -6.23
CA LEU A 73 -8.99 -11.39 -7.32
C LEU A 73 -8.13 -12.64 -7.11
N GLY A 74 -7.74 -12.94 -5.87
CA GLY A 74 -6.94 -14.12 -5.51
C GLY A 74 -7.73 -15.42 -5.25
N SER A 75 -9.07 -15.35 -5.20
CA SER A 75 -9.96 -16.46 -4.82
C SER A 75 -9.88 -17.69 -5.73
N ASN A 76 -9.38 -17.54 -6.96
CA ASN A 76 -9.22 -18.64 -7.91
C ASN A 76 -7.88 -19.39 -7.74
N SER A 77 -7.03 -18.96 -6.79
CA SER A 77 -5.76 -19.63 -6.48
C SER A 77 -5.94 -20.73 -5.42
N ALA A 78 -5.07 -21.74 -5.45
CA ALA A 78 -5.03 -22.82 -4.44
C ALA A 78 -4.87 -22.30 -2.99
N HIS A 79 -4.41 -21.05 -2.84
CA HIS A 79 -4.12 -20.41 -1.56
C HIS A 79 -5.21 -19.41 -1.13
N GLY A 80 -6.31 -19.25 -1.89
CA GLY A 80 -7.33 -18.23 -1.64
C GLY A 80 -7.95 -18.25 -0.24
N ALA A 81 -8.22 -19.44 0.30
CA ALA A 81 -8.74 -19.60 1.66
C ALA A 81 -7.73 -19.15 2.74
N GLN A 82 -6.44 -19.43 2.54
CA GLN A 82 -5.38 -19.01 3.46
C GLN A 82 -5.18 -17.50 3.43
N VAL A 83 -5.22 -16.89 2.24
CA VAL A 83 -5.17 -15.43 2.08
C VAL A 83 -6.34 -14.79 2.82
N SER A 84 -7.57 -15.28 2.60
CA SER A 84 -8.78 -14.77 3.28
C SER A 84 -8.69 -14.86 4.81
N GLN A 85 -8.22 -16.00 5.34
CA GLN A 85 -8.02 -16.16 6.78
C GLN A 85 -6.95 -15.20 7.32
N ALA A 86 -5.83 -15.05 6.63
CA ALA A 86 -4.76 -14.16 7.05
C ALA A 86 -5.22 -12.68 7.04
N GLN A 87 -6.03 -12.28 6.06
CA GLN A 87 -6.67 -10.97 6.04
C GLN A 87 -7.62 -10.78 7.23
N SER A 88 -8.45 -11.79 7.54
CA SER A 88 -9.32 -11.71 8.73
C SER A 88 -8.53 -11.49 10.02
N ASN A 89 -7.40 -12.18 10.17
CA ASN A 89 -6.54 -12.02 11.34
C ASN A 89 -5.93 -10.62 11.44
N VAL A 90 -5.61 -9.98 10.31
CA VAL A 90 -5.17 -8.57 10.27
C VAL A 90 -6.29 -7.67 10.77
N ARG A 91 -7.49 -7.77 10.20
CA ARG A 91 -8.67 -6.97 10.59
C ARG A 91 -9.01 -7.08 12.06
N ASP A 92 -8.99 -8.29 12.61
CA ASP A 92 -9.29 -8.49 14.03
C ASP A 92 -8.22 -7.86 14.91
N SER A 93 -6.95 -8.03 14.56
CA SER A 93 -5.84 -7.41 15.29
C SER A 93 -5.88 -5.88 15.25
N GLU A 94 -6.33 -5.32 14.13
CA GLU A 94 -6.55 -3.88 13.93
C GLU A 94 -7.65 -3.31 14.81
N LYS A 95 -8.82 -3.98 14.85
CA LYS A 95 -9.93 -3.62 15.76
C LYS A 95 -9.50 -3.65 17.22
N HIS A 96 -8.77 -4.69 17.61
CA HIS A 96 -8.28 -4.80 18.98
C HIS A 96 -7.26 -3.71 19.33
N LEU A 97 -6.42 -3.30 18.38
CA LEU A 97 -5.51 -2.19 18.59
C LEU A 97 -6.26 -0.86 18.75
N ILE A 98 -7.27 -0.58 17.93
CA ILE A 98 -8.13 0.61 18.10
C ILE A 98 -8.78 0.61 19.48
N ALA A 99 -9.36 -0.52 19.89
CA ALA A 99 -9.97 -0.64 21.21
C ALA A 99 -8.97 -0.38 22.33
N ALA A 100 -7.75 -0.92 22.23
CA ALA A 100 -6.69 -0.69 23.21
C ALA A 100 -6.22 0.77 23.25
N LEU A 101 -6.10 1.43 22.10
CA LEU A 101 -5.76 2.86 21.99
C LEU A 101 -6.86 3.72 22.59
N GLY A 102 -8.13 3.43 22.30
CA GLY A 102 -9.27 4.14 22.88
C GLY A 102 -9.39 3.96 24.40
N ALA A 103 -8.96 2.80 24.92
CA ALA A 103 -8.90 2.53 26.35
C ALA A 103 -7.66 3.13 27.05
N GLY A 104 -6.64 3.56 26.30
CA GLY A 104 -5.41 4.15 26.86
C GLY A 104 -4.51 3.19 27.65
N ASN A 105 -4.71 1.88 27.56
CA ASN A 105 -3.92 0.89 28.31
C ASN A 105 -2.62 0.55 27.57
N ALA A 106 -1.48 1.03 28.08
CA ALA A 106 -0.18 0.90 27.42
C ALA A 106 0.25 -0.56 27.14
N ASP A 107 0.02 -1.47 28.08
CA ASP A 107 0.37 -2.89 27.93
C ASP A 107 -0.47 -3.56 26.85
N SER A 108 -1.77 -3.28 26.85
CA SER A 108 -2.71 -3.76 25.84
C SER A 108 -2.38 -3.18 24.47
N ILE A 109 -2.01 -1.90 24.39
CA ILE A 109 -1.56 -1.27 23.14
C ILE A 109 -0.32 -2.01 22.60
N SER A 110 0.71 -2.20 23.43
CA SER A 110 1.94 -2.90 23.03
C SER A 110 1.69 -4.35 22.59
N ALA A 111 0.86 -5.09 23.32
CA ALA A 111 0.49 -6.46 22.96
C ALA A 111 -0.26 -6.52 21.61
N ASN A 112 -1.22 -5.61 21.40
CA ASN A 112 -2.00 -5.55 20.17
C ASN A 112 -1.15 -5.09 18.97
N GLN A 113 -0.18 -4.22 19.17
CA GLN A 113 0.80 -3.83 18.14
C GLN A 113 1.62 -5.03 17.66
N LYS A 114 2.15 -5.83 18.60
CA LYS A 114 2.90 -7.05 18.27
C LYS A 114 2.03 -8.05 17.50
N ARG A 115 0.77 -8.22 17.94
CA ARG A 115 -0.19 -9.12 17.28
C ARG A 115 -0.50 -8.66 15.85
N LEU A 116 -0.74 -7.36 15.65
CA LEU A 116 -0.97 -6.78 14.33
C LEU A 116 0.23 -6.96 13.40
N SER A 117 1.44 -6.66 13.89
CA SER A 117 2.67 -6.86 13.12
C SER A 117 2.83 -8.31 12.67
N LYS A 118 2.59 -9.27 13.58
CA LYS A 118 2.63 -10.70 13.27
C LYS A 118 1.58 -11.10 12.22
N ALA A 119 0.33 -10.65 12.38
CA ALA A 119 -0.74 -10.94 11.43
C ALA A 119 -0.42 -10.41 10.02
N ARG A 120 0.12 -9.19 9.92
CA ARG A 120 0.53 -8.58 8.65
C ARG A 120 1.64 -9.34 7.97
N LYS A 121 2.64 -9.80 8.74
CA LYS A 121 3.74 -10.63 8.22
C LYS A 121 3.22 -11.98 7.70
N THR A 122 2.29 -12.61 8.42
CA THR A 122 1.65 -13.84 7.94
C THR A 122 0.88 -13.61 6.65
N LEU A 123 0.11 -12.53 6.54
CA LEU A 123 -0.61 -12.20 5.31
C LEU A 123 0.36 -12.02 4.12
N GLU A 124 1.45 -11.27 4.32
CA GLU A 124 2.47 -11.08 3.28
C GLU A 124 3.11 -12.40 2.81
N GLN A 125 3.41 -13.30 3.75
CA GLN A 125 3.96 -14.62 3.44
C GLN A 125 2.99 -15.45 2.59
N VAL A 126 1.72 -15.53 3.00
CA VAL A 126 0.70 -16.33 2.30
C VAL A 126 0.43 -15.76 0.91
N GLU A 127 0.38 -14.45 0.75
CA GLU A 127 0.18 -13.84 -0.57
C GLU A 127 1.39 -14.00 -1.49
N THR A 128 2.60 -14.01 -0.93
CA THR A 128 3.81 -14.29 -1.71
C THR A 128 3.78 -15.73 -2.22
N GLN A 129 3.39 -16.68 -1.37
CA GLN A 129 3.19 -18.08 -1.78
C GLN A 129 2.10 -18.19 -2.87
N ALA A 130 0.98 -17.49 -2.70
CA ALA A 130 -0.12 -17.47 -3.67
C ALA A 130 0.30 -16.93 -5.05
N ARG A 131 1.27 -16.00 -5.12
CA ARG A 131 1.82 -15.47 -6.39
C ARG A 131 2.83 -16.40 -7.06
N SER A 132 3.56 -17.20 -6.27
CA SER A 132 4.58 -18.11 -6.78
C SER A 132 4.04 -19.48 -7.19
N SER A 133 2.72 -19.66 -7.11
CA SER A 133 1.98 -20.90 -7.43
C SER A 133 1.34 -20.81 -8.81
#